data_AF-A0A1H5LDH0-F1
#
_entry.id   AF-A0A1H5LDH0-F1
#
_cell.length_a   1.000
_cell.length_b   1.000
_cell.length_c   1.000
_cell.angle_alpha   90.00
_cell.angle_beta   90.00
_cell.angle_gamma   90.00
#
_symmetry.space_group_name_H-M   'P 1'
#
loop_
_entity.id
_entity.type
_entity.pdbx_description
1 polymer ?
#
loop_
_entity_poly.entity_id
_entity_poly.type
_entity_poly.pdbx_seq_one_letter_code
_entity_poly.pdbx_strand_id
1 'polypeptide(L)'
;MAGAAAKPARSSARPATEKDVSKANGPRPEDAAGSGVAPEGTPFTREDELEAYRSMLQIRRFEEKAGQLYGMGFVGGFCHLYIGQEAVVVGMQMAGKLGDQVITGYRDHGHMLATGMDAKGVMAELTGRRSGYSRGKGGSMHMFSKEKQFFGGHGIVGAQVSLGTGLAFANRYRDNGAVTLTYFGDGASNQGQVYESFNMAELWKLPVVYIIENNRYAMGTAVTRASAQTDFSRRGVSFNIPGEQVDGMDVRAVRAAGARAISFARNGKGPYILEMQTYRYRGHSMSDPAKYRSKEEVQKMREEHDCIEMVRKRLLETWKVPEDELKAADAKVREIVNEAAEFAQHDPEPDPAELWTDVLV
;
A
#
# COMPACT_ATOMS: atom_id res chain seq x y z
N MET A 1 72.95 -0.89 -33.00
CA MET A 1 72.22 -1.08 -34.26
C MET A 1 70.96 -0.25 -34.22
N ALA A 2 70.80 0.64 -35.20
CA ALA A 2 69.67 1.55 -35.33
C ALA A 2 68.43 0.81 -35.85
N GLY A 3 67.25 1.24 -35.37
CA GLY A 3 65.95 0.84 -35.89
C GLY A 3 64.93 1.91 -35.54
N ALA A 4 64.60 2.74 -36.52
CA ALA A 4 63.66 3.85 -36.45
C ALA A 4 62.24 3.44 -36.91
N ALA A 5 61.31 4.40 -36.75
CA ALA A 5 59.92 4.48 -37.27
C ALA A 5 58.81 4.03 -36.29
N ALA A 6 57.66 4.68 -36.16
CA ALA A 6 57.15 6.00 -36.58
C ALA A 6 55.86 6.28 -35.76
N LYS A 7 55.56 7.55 -35.47
CA LYS A 7 54.30 8.01 -34.83
C LYS A 7 53.15 8.03 -35.86
N PRO A 8 51.88 7.77 -35.48
CA PRO A 8 50.75 8.20 -36.27
C PRO A 8 50.18 9.54 -35.78
N ALA A 9 49.73 10.32 -36.77
CA ALA A 9 49.27 11.69 -36.67
C ALA A 9 47.81 11.81 -36.18
N ARG A 10 47.50 12.97 -35.59
CA ARG A 10 46.15 13.45 -35.28
C ARG A 10 45.38 13.72 -36.57
N SER A 11 44.15 13.22 -36.64
CA SER A 11 43.15 13.61 -37.63
C SER A 11 41.95 14.22 -36.90
N SER A 12 41.71 15.50 -37.19
CA SER A 12 40.53 16.27 -36.81
C SER A 12 39.47 16.14 -37.91
N ALA A 13 38.28 15.67 -37.55
CA ALA A 13 37.09 15.79 -38.40
C ALA A 13 35.87 16.11 -37.53
N ARG A 14 35.28 17.29 -37.76
CA ARG A 14 33.89 17.62 -37.39
C ARG A 14 32.95 17.15 -38.52
N PRO A 15 31.71 16.81 -38.19
CA PRO A 15 30.55 17.54 -38.76
C PRO A 15 29.53 17.87 -37.64
N ALA A 16 28.99 19.09 -37.55
CA ALA A 16 27.99 19.77 -38.38
C ALA A 16 26.53 19.41 -38.03
N THR A 17 25.88 20.37 -37.35
CA THR A 17 24.50 20.88 -37.47
C THR A 17 23.29 20.03 -37.07
N GLU A 18 22.56 20.61 -36.11
CA GLU A 18 21.12 20.48 -35.86
C GLU A 18 20.28 20.51 -37.15
N LYS A 19 19.36 19.55 -37.27
CA LYS A 19 18.08 19.71 -37.97
C LYS A 19 17.00 18.90 -37.26
N ASP A 20 16.13 19.63 -36.57
CA ASP A 20 14.68 19.62 -36.74
C ASP A 20 14.01 18.25 -37.01
N VAL A 21 13.44 17.65 -35.96
CA VAL A 21 12.31 16.72 -36.09
C VAL A 21 11.20 17.22 -35.18
N SER A 22 10.31 18.00 -35.80
CA SER A 22 9.09 18.48 -35.20
C SER A 22 7.90 17.56 -35.56
N LYS A 23 7.00 17.41 -34.59
CA LYS A 23 5.57 17.04 -34.67
C LYS A 23 5.19 15.56 -34.89
N ALA A 24 4.88 14.91 -33.77
CA ALA A 24 3.68 14.08 -33.62
C ALA A 24 3.11 14.28 -32.21
N ASN A 25 2.21 15.26 -32.04
CA ASN A 25 1.51 15.53 -30.78
C ASN A 25 0.28 14.62 -30.68
N GLY A 26 0.40 13.51 -29.95
CA GLY A 26 -0.74 12.90 -29.24
C GLY A 26 -0.80 13.47 -27.82
N PRO A 27 -1.99 13.62 -27.21
CA PRO A 27 -2.09 14.15 -25.85
C PRO A 27 -1.42 13.17 -24.86
N ARG A 28 -0.45 13.67 -24.09
CA ARG A 28 0.16 12.91 -22.98
C ARG A 28 -0.76 12.99 -21.76
N PRO A 29 -0.94 11.89 -21.02
CA PRO A 29 -1.71 11.89 -19.79
C PRO A 29 -0.86 12.44 -18.63
N GLU A 30 -0.67 13.77 -18.57
CA GLU A 30 -0.02 14.42 -17.42
C GLU A 30 -0.93 15.45 -16.71
N ASP A 31 -2.16 15.70 -17.21
CA ASP A 31 -3.03 16.76 -16.66
C ASP A 31 -4.16 16.25 -15.74
N ALA A 32 -4.00 15.10 -15.10
CA ALA A 32 -4.99 14.57 -14.16
C ALA A 32 -4.35 13.98 -12.88
N ALA A 33 -3.68 14.82 -12.08
CA ALA A 33 -3.37 14.49 -10.70
C ALA A 33 -3.30 15.77 -9.86
N GLY A 34 -4.36 16.06 -9.12
CA GLY A 34 -4.39 17.15 -8.14
C GLY A 34 -3.39 16.88 -7.02
N SER A 35 -2.25 17.56 -7.04
CA SER A 35 -1.20 17.49 -6.02
C SER A 35 -1.54 18.40 -4.83
N GLY A 36 -2.49 17.97 -3.99
CA GLY A 36 -2.82 18.66 -2.75
C GLY A 36 -3.54 17.73 -1.80
N VAL A 37 -3.15 17.72 -0.52
CA VAL A 37 -3.93 17.03 0.52
C VAL A 37 -5.32 17.66 0.55
N ALA A 38 -6.35 16.83 0.44
CA ALA A 38 -7.72 17.29 0.48
C ALA A 38 -7.96 18.03 1.81
N PRO A 39 -8.40 19.31 1.79
CA PRO A 39 -8.73 20.03 3.00
C PRO A 39 -9.79 19.28 3.83
N GLU A 40 -9.70 19.39 5.15
CA GLU A 40 -10.71 18.85 6.06
C GLU A 40 -12.11 19.38 5.72
N GLY A 41 -13.08 18.49 5.60
CA GLY A 41 -14.46 18.85 5.24
C GLY A 41 -14.72 19.03 3.74
N THR A 42 -13.75 18.77 2.86
CA THR A 42 -14.00 18.70 1.41
C THR A 42 -15.04 17.61 1.13
N PRO A 43 -16.18 17.95 0.49
CA PRO A 43 -17.20 16.97 0.19
C PRO A 43 -16.66 15.87 -0.74
N PHE A 44 -16.98 14.62 -0.42
CA PHE A 44 -16.65 13.49 -1.27
C PHE A 44 -17.48 13.55 -2.56
N THR A 45 -16.84 13.74 -3.71
CA THR A 45 -17.52 13.96 -5.00
C THR A 45 -17.98 12.65 -5.64
N ARG A 46 -18.75 12.75 -6.74
CA ARG A 46 -19.10 11.59 -7.58
C ARG A 46 -17.84 10.92 -8.13
N GLU A 47 -16.88 11.73 -8.56
CA GLU A 47 -15.62 11.30 -9.14
C GLU A 47 -14.76 10.58 -8.08
N ASP A 48 -14.71 11.11 -6.86
CA ASP A 48 -14.05 10.47 -5.72
C ASP A 48 -14.64 9.09 -5.43
N GLU A 49 -15.98 8.91 -5.50
CA GLU A 49 -16.62 7.59 -5.30
C GLU A 49 -16.29 6.61 -6.40
N LEU A 50 -16.30 7.06 -7.65
CA LEU A 50 -15.95 6.21 -8.79
C LEU A 50 -14.48 5.76 -8.71
N GLU A 51 -13.58 6.66 -8.33
CA GLU A 51 -12.18 6.33 -8.15
C GLU A 51 -11.98 5.35 -6.99
N ALA A 52 -12.54 5.65 -5.82
CA ALA A 52 -12.48 4.75 -4.67
C ALA A 52 -13.02 3.35 -5.01
N TYR A 53 -14.16 3.28 -5.69
CA TYR A 53 -14.77 2.02 -6.14
C TYR A 53 -13.83 1.23 -7.05
N ARG A 54 -13.21 1.88 -8.05
CA ARG A 54 -12.27 1.24 -8.97
C ARG A 54 -11.02 0.74 -8.24
N SER A 55 -10.42 1.56 -7.38
CA SER A 55 -9.21 1.18 -6.65
C SER A 55 -9.48 0.01 -5.70
N MET A 56 -10.58 0.04 -4.94
CA MET A 56 -10.93 -1.06 -4.03
C MET A 56 -11.29 -2.33 -4.80
N LEU A 57 -12.00 -2.23 -5.93
CA LEU A 57 -12.25 -3.37 -6.81
C LEU A 57 -10.95 -3.97 -7.36
N GLN A 58 -10.01 -3.13 -7.78
CA GLN A 58 -8.71 -3.58 -8.26
C GLN A 58 -7.98 -4.39 -7.20
N ILE A 59 -7.92 -3.90 -5.96
CA ILE A 59 -7.35 -4.66 -4.84
C ILE A 59 -8.10 -5.98 -4.65
N ARG A 60 -9.44 -5.94 -4.50
CA ARG A 60 -10.25 -7.15 -4.27
C ARG A 60 -10.04 -8.22 -5.34
N ARG A 61 -10.11 -7.84 -6.61
CA ARG A 61 -9.97 -8.77 -7.75
C ARG A 61 -8.55 -9.30 -7.87
N PHE A 62 -7.55 -8.45 -7.65
CA PHE A 62 -6.15 -8.86 -7.62
C PHE A 62 -5.91 -9.91 -6.53
N GLU A 63 -6.38 -9.64 -5.31
CA GLU A 63 -6.25 -10.53 -4.15
C GLU A 63 -6.99 -11.87 -4.35
N GLU A 64 -8.18 -11.84 -4.96
CA GLU A 64 -8.92 -13.04 -5.35
C GLU A 64 -8.13 -13.89 -6.37
N LYS A 65 -7.49 -13.24 -7.36
CA LYS A 65 -6.63 -13.92 -8.34
C LYS A 65 -5.35 -14.46 -7.71
N ALA A 66 -4.69 -13.71 -6.83
CA ALA A 66 -3.53 -14.16 -6.07
C ALA A 66 -3.86 -15.41 -5.25
N GLY A 67 -5.04 -15.45 -4.61
CA GLY A 67 -5.54 -16.63 -3.91
C GLY A 67 -5.75 -17.85 -4.83
N GLN A 68 -6.25 -17.64 -6.06
CA GLN A 68 -6.36 -18.72 -7.05
C GLN A 68 -4.99 -19.26 -7.45
N LEU A 69 -4.04 -18.39 -7.80
CA LEU A 69 -2.68 -18.78 -8.18
C LEU A 69 -1.93 -19.49 -7.05
N TYR A 70 -2.16 -19.09 -5.80
CA TYR A 70 -1.66 -19.82 -4.63
C TYR A 70 -2.21 -21.25 -4.58
N GLY A 71 -3.52 -21.43 -4.76
CA GLY A 71 -4.15 -22.75 -4.80
C GLY A 71 -3.67 -23.63 -5.96
N MET A 72 -3.19 -23.01 -7.05
CA MET A 72 -2.59 -23.68 -8.21
C MET A 72 -1.08 -23.96 -8.03
N GLY A 73 -0.47 -23.51 -6.93
CA GLY A 73 0.95 -23.73 -6.65
C GLY A 73 1.90 -22.74 -7.32
N PHE A 74 1.40 -21.65 -7.92
CA PHE A 74 2.25 -20.63 -8.55
C PHE A 74 2.85 -19.64 -7.55
N VAL A 75 2.22 -19.44 -6.39
CA VAL A 75 2.73 -18.57 -5.32
C VAL A 75 3.33 -19.45 -4.23
N GLY A 76 4.63 -19.30 -4.00
CA GLY A 76 5.37 -20.02 -2.96
C GLY A 76 5.25 -19.38 -1.57
N GLY A 77 5.44 -20.18 -0.52
CA GLY A 77 5.53 -19.69 0.86
C GLY A 77 4.19 -19.26 1.47
N PHE A 78 4.20 -18.13 2.20
CA PHE A 78 3.01 -17.55 2.81
C PHE A 78 2.35 -16.55 1.86
N CYS A 79 1.03 -16.54 1.79
CA CYS A 79 0.27 -15.55 1.03
C CYS A 79 -0.81 -14.93 1.92
N HIS A 80 -0.71 -13.62 2.17
CA HIS A 80 -1.56 -12.88 3.11
C HIS A 80 -2.47 -11.91 2.37
N LEU A 81 -3.72 -12.32 2.14
CA LEU A 81 -4.63 -11.52 1.31
C LEU A 81 -5.22 -10.31 2.05
N TYR A 82 -5.27 -9.14 1.41
CA TYR A 82 -5.82 -7.90 2.01
C TYR A 82 -7.37 -7.78 1.94
N ILE A 83 -8.05 -8.85 1.53
CA ILE A 83 -9.51 -8.89 1.32
C ILE A 83 -10.30 -8.49 2.58
N GLY A 84 -11.09 -7.41 2.45
CA GLY A 84 -11.98 -6.86 3.47
C GLY A 84 -11.47 -5.56 4.11
N GLN A 85 -10.27 -5.11 3.77
CA GLN A 85 -9.64 -3.92 4.34
C GLN A 85 -9.39 -2.82 3.31
N GLU A 86 -9.93 -2.96 2.09
CA GLU A 86 -9.57 -2.12 0.93
C GLU A 86 -9.82 -0.63 1.15
N ALA A 87 -10.91 -0.27 1.81
CA ALA A 87 -11.26 1.12 2.12
C ALA A 87 -10.22 1.83 2.99
N VAL A 88 -9.50 1.10 3.85
CA VAL A 88 -8.47 1.68 4.72
C VAL A 88 -7.35 2.28 3.89
N VAL A 89 -6.70 1.47 3.05
CA VAL A 89 -5.57 1.98 2.28
C VAL A 89 -6.01 2.96 1.19
N VAL A 90 -7.14 2.71 0.51
CA VAL A 90 -7.64 3.61 -0.53
C VAL A 90 -8.02 4.98 0.05
N GLY A 91 -8.75 5.01 1.17
CA GLY A 91 -9.14 6.27 1.81
C GLY A 91 -7.93 7.07 2.31
N MET A 92 -6.92 6.39 2.87
CA MET A 92 -5.69 7.05 3.29
C MET A 92 -4.86 7.58 2.12
N GLN A 93 -4.77 6.85 1.01
CA GLN A 93 -4.09 7.33 -0.21
C GLN A 93 -4.80 8.55 -0.82
N MET A 94 -6.13 8.57 -0.84
CA MET A 94 -6.93 9.73 -1.28
C MET A 94 -6.76 10.96 -0.38
N ALA A 95 -6.29 10.78 0.86
CA ALA A 95 -6.00 11.88 1.79
C ALA A 95 -4.55 12.36 1.74
N GLY A 96 -3.62 11.54 1.27
CA GLY A 96 -2.20 11.84 1.18
C GLY A 96 -1.83 12.75 0.00
N LYS A 97 -0.53 13.02 -0.14
CA LYS A 97 0.05 13.62 -1.35
C LYS A 97 1.20 12.77 -1.87
N LEU A 98 1.60 13.02 -3.11
CA LEU A 98 2.84 12.49 -3.65
C LEU A 98 4.03 12.87 -2.75
N GLY A 99 4.86 11.88 -2.44
CA GLY A 99 6.03 12.03 -1.56
C GLY A 99 5.79 11.67 -0.10
N ASP A 100 4.53 11.58 0.36
CA ASP A 100 4.25 10.90 1.63
C ASP A 100 4.67 9.42 1.52
N GLN A 101 5.17 8.86 2.62
CA GLN A 101 5.78 7.52 2.62
C GLN A 101 4.83 6.52 3.24
N VAL A 102 4.78 5.30 2.71
CA VAL A 102 3.95 4.21 3.22
C VAL A 102 4.84 3.08 3.70
N ILE A 103 4.58 2.58 4.90
CA ILE A 103 5.27 1.43 5.48
C ILE A 103 4.26 0.53 6.18
N THR A 104 4.32 -0.78 5.92
CA THR A 104 3.33 -1.76 6.39
C THR A 104 3.96 -3.12 6.68
N GLY A 105 3.20 -4.00 7.34
CA GLY A 105 3.57 -5.40 7.55
C GLY A 105 3.43 -6.25 6.27
N TYR A 106 3.39 -7.56 6.43
CA TYR A 106 3.35 -8.56 5.33
C TYR A 106 2.00 -8.71 4.59
N ARG A 107 1.00 -7.85 4.85
CA ARG A 107 -0.32 -7.90 4.17
C ARG A 107 -0.47 -6.69 3.27
N ASP A 108 0.38 -6.62 2.25
CA ASP A 108 0.78 -5.36 1.65
C ASP A 108 0.48 -5.23 0.16
N HIS A 109 -0.02 -6.28 -0.51
CA HIS A 109 -0.26 -6.26 -1.96
C HIS A 109 -1.28 -5.18 -2.32
N GLY A 110 -2.39 -5.11 -1.58
CA GLY A 110 -3.37 -4.04 -1.69
C GLY A 110 -2.78 -2.64 -1.49
N HIS A 111 -1.78 -2.48 -0.61
CA HIS A 111 -1.12 -1.19 -0.41
C HIS A 111 -0.23 -0.78 -1.58
N MET A 112 0.44 -1.75 -2.22
CA MET A 112 1.22 -1.47 -3.43
C MET A 112 0.35 -0.98 -4.58
N LEU A 113 -0.79 -1.65 -4.80
CA LEU A 113 -1.74 -1.24 -5.82
C LEU A 113 -2.27 0.17 -5.53
N ALA A 114 -2.61 0.45 -4.26
CA ALA A 114 -3.09 1.75 -3.85
C ALA A 114 -2.03 2.87 -3.98
N THR A 115 -0.74 2.55 -3.89
CA THR A 115 0.37 3.49 -4.13
C THR A 115 0.75 3.62 -5.61
N GLY A 116 -0.04 3.04 -6.51
CA GLY A 116 0.12 3.18 -7.96
C GLY A 116 1.20 2.28 -8.55
N MET A 117 1.55 1.18 -7.88
CA MET A 117 2.41 0.14 -8.44
C MET A 117 1.62 -0.68 -9.47
N ASP A 118 2.26 -1.01 -10.60
CA ASP A 118 1.69 -1.85 -11.65
C ASP A 118 1.42 -3.27 -11.12
N ALA A 119 0.20 -3.76 -11.35
CA ALA A 119 -0.26 -5.08 -10.94
C ALA A 119 0.59 -6.23 -11.52
N LYS A 120 1.16 -6.08 -12.71
CA LYS A 120 2.08 -7.06 -13.32
C LYS A 120 3.29 -7.29 -12.44
N GLY A 121 3.92 -6.22 -11.96
CA GLY A 121 5.08 -6.30 -11.07
C GLY A 121 4.72 -6.89 -9.70
N VAL A 122 3.53 -6.57 -9.16
CA VAL A 122 3.09 -7.13 -7.87
C VAL A 122 2.85 -8.62 -8.02
N MET A 123 2.16 -9.03 -9.10
CA MET A 123 1.87 -10.44 -9.37
C MET A 123 3.13 -11.24 -9.68
N ALA A 124 4.06 -10.66 -10.45
CA ALA A 124 5.36 -11.26 -10.73
C ALA A 124 6.18 -11.49 -9.44
N GLU A 125 6.15 -10.55 -8.49
CA GLU A 125 6.80 -10.76 -7.20
C GLU A 125 6.14 -11.88 -6.40
N LEU A 126 4.79 -11.94 -6.37
CA LEU A 126 4.06 -13.03 -5.71
C LEU A 126 4.42 -14.41 -6.26
N THR A 127 4.59 -14.53 -7.57
CA THR A 127 4.92 -15.79 -8.24
C THR A 127 6.44 -16.01 -8.38
N GLY A 128 7.27 -15.20 -7.71
CA GLY A 128 8.72 -15.38 -7.66
C GLY A 128 9.41 -15.19 -9.02
N ARG A 129 8.94 -14.23 -9.83
CA ARG A 129 9.49 -13.95 -11.17
C ARG A 129 10.44 -12.76 -11.17
N ARG A 130 11.36 -12.74 -12.15
CA ARG A 130 12.43 -11.73 -12.22
C ARG A 130 11.92 -10.30 -12.33
N SER A 131 10.74 -10.09 -12.93
CA SER A 131 10.14 -8.77 -13.11
C SER A 131 9.36 -8.30 -11.87
N GLY A 132 9.39 -9.06 -10.77
CA GLY A 132 8.90 -8.63 -9.47
C GLY A 132 9.67 -7.43 -8.92
N TYR A 133 9.03 -6.64 -8.06
CA TYR A 133 9.61 -5.41 -7.50
C TYR A 133 10.86 -5.62 -6.63
N SER A 134 11.00 -6.82 -6.05
CA SER A 134 12.18 -7.29 -5.33
C SER A 134 12.92 -8.37 -6.12
N ARG A 135 12.77 -8.36 -7.46
CA ARG A 135 13.32 -9.34 -8.42
C ARG A 135 12.91 -10.79 -8.13
N GLY A 136 11.72 -11.00 -7.58
CA GLY A 136 11.19 -12.33 -7.23
C GLY A 136 11.83 -12.94 -5.98
N LYS A 137 12.67 -12.20 -5.25
CA LYS A 137 13.35 -12.67 -4.02
C LYS A 137 12.50 -12.45 -2.76
N GLY A 138 11.60 -11.47 -2.79
CA GLY A 138 10.84 -11.05 -1.62
C GLY A 138 9.53 -11.81 -1.43
N GLY A 139 8.91 -12.21 -2.54
CA GLY A 139 7.63 -12.91 -2.53
C GLY A 139 6.51 -12.08 -1.88
N SER A 140 5.50 -12.78 -1.36
CA SER A 140 4.28 -12.17 -0.81
C SER A 140 4.48 -11.33 0.45
N MET A 141 5.63 -11.42 1.11
CA MET A 141 5.84 -10.75 2.39
C MET A 141 6.89 -9.66 2.35
N HIS A 142 7.61 -9.41 1.25
CA HIS A 142 8.76 -8.49 1.21
C HIS A 142 8.78 -7.64 -0.06
N MET A 143 7.86 -6.68 -0.14
CA MET A 143 7.69 -5.84 -1.32
C MET A 143 8.11 -4.39 -1.05
N PHE A 144 8.86 -3.81 -1.98
CA PHE A 144 9.51 -2.51 -1.77
C PHE A 144 9.54 -1.66 -3.05
N SER A 145 9.37 -0.35 -2.93
CA SER A 145 9.62 0.59 -4.03
C SER A 145 10.04 1.97 -3.52
N LYS A 146 11.30 2.31 -3.78
CA LYS A 146 11.82 3.66 -3.51
C LYS A 146 11.13 4.71 -4.39
N GLU A 147 10.81 4.39 -5.63
CA GLU A 147 10.15 5.32 -6.56
C GLU A 147 8.78 5.74 -6.03
N LYS A 148 7.97 4.78 -5.56
CA LYS A 148 6.62 5.03 -5.04
C LYS A 148 6.58 5.35 -3.55
N GLN A 149 7.75 5.56 -2.92
CA GLN A 149 7.86 5.79 -1.47
C GLN A 149 7.16 4.71 -0.62
N PHE A 150 7.27 3.46 -1.07
CA PHE A 150 6.64 2.29 -0.45
C PHE A 150 7.70 1.38 0.18
N PHE A 151 7.57 1.18 1.49
CA PHE A 151 8.47 0.43 2.35
C PHE A 151 7.68 -0.71 3.01
N GLY A 152 7.10 -1.59 2.20
CA GLY A 152 6.21 -2.65 2.66
C GLY A 152 6.92 -3.96 3.01
N GLY A 153 6.11 -4.93 3.39
CA GLY A 153 6.57 -6.30 3.47
C GLY A 153 7.51 -6.58 4.64
N HIS A 154 7.13 -6.16 5.84
CA HIS A 154 7.85 -6.55 7.05
C HIS A 154 7.26 -7.83 7.64
N GLY A 155 8.01 -8.93 7.52
CA GLY A 155 7.68 -10.24 8.11
C GLY A 155 7.80 -10.28 9.65
N ILE A 156 8.63 -9.43 10.23
CA ILE A 156 8.76 -9.31 11.70
C ILE A 156 7.66 -8.42 12.23
N VAL A 157 6.76 -9.01 13.03
CA VAL A 157 5.60 -8.32 13.59
C VAL A 157 6.02 -7.10 14.41
N GLY A 158 5.54 -5.91 14.01
CA GLY A 158 5.79 -4.64 14.68
C GLY A 158 7.07 -3.92 14.25
N ALA A 159 7.97 -4.56 13.48
CA ALA A 159 9.24 -3.95 13.07
C ALA A 159 9.03 -2.76 12.13
N GLN A 160 7.97 -2.78 11.33
CA GLN A 160 7.61 -1.68 10.45
C GLN A 160 7.30 -0.38 11.22
N VAL A 161 6.92 -0.47 12.50
CA VAL A 161 6.54 0.70 13.30
C VAL A 161 7.76 1.53 13.70
N SER A 162 8.82 0.88 14.15
CA SER A 162 10.09 1.54 14.47
C SER A 162 10.78 2.07 13.21
N LEU A 163 10.73 1.32 12.11
CA LEU A 163 11.24 1.77 10.81
C LEU A 163 10.44 2.95 10.26
N GLY A 164 9.11 2.95 10.37
CA GLY A 164 8.27 4.08 9.98
C GLY A 164 8.52 5.33 10.80
N THR A 165 8.82 5.15 12.08
CA THR A 165 9.27 6.24 12.96
C THR A 165 10.61 6.82 12.48
N GLY A 166 11.54 5.97 12.04
CA GLY A 166 12.81 6.39 11.44
C GLY A 166 12.64 7.15 10.11
N LEU A 167 11.70 6.71 9.26
CA LEU A 167 11.33 7.43 8.04
C LEU A 167 10.78 8.83 8.35
N ALA A 168 9.90 8.94 9.34
CA ALA A 168 9.37 10.22 9.79
C ALA A 168 10.44 11.13 10.39
N PHE A 169 11.40 10.56 11.13
CA PHE A 169 12.58 11.28 11.59
C PHE A 169 13.38 11.83 10.41
N ALA A 170 13.62 11.03 9.37
CA ALA A 170 14.32 11.48 8.18
C ALA A 170 13.58 12.60 7.44
N ASN A 171 12.24 12.54 7.37
CA ASN A 171 11.42 13.61 6.79
C ASN A 171 11.52 14.91 7.57
N ARG A 172 11.41 14.84 8.91
CA ARG A 172 11.60 15.99 9.79
C ARG A 172 13.01 16.57 9.66
N TYR A 173 14.03 15.72 9.69
CA TYR A 173 15.43 16.14 9.62
C TYR A 173 15.78 16.84 8.29
N ARG A 174 15.16 16.41 7.19
CA ARG A 174 15.35 16.99 5.85
C ARG A 174 14.41 18.17 5.56
N ASP A 175 13.45 18.44 6.45
CA ASP A 175 12.41 19.46 6.27
C ASP A 175 11.72 19.40 4.90
N ASN A 176 11.35 18.19 4.48
CA ASN A 176 10.76 17.96 3.15
C ASN A 176 9.22 18.02 3.13
N GLY A 177 8.59 18.24 4.28
CA GLY A 177 7.13 18.29 4.45
C GLY A 177 6.40 16.99 4.10
N ALA A 178 7.08 15.84 4.05
CA ALA A 178 6.48 14.53 3.86
C ALA A 178 6.02 13.94 5.21
N VAL A 179 4.93 13.18 5.18
CA VAL A 179 4.40 12.43 6.32
C VAL A 179 4.61 10.95 6.08
N THR A 180 4.97 10.19 7.12
CA THR A 180 5.04 8.74 7.06
C THR A 180 3.73 8.11 7.55
N LEU A 181 3.09 7.33 6.70
CA LEU A 181 1.90 6.52 7.00
C LEU A 181 2.35 5.11 7.40
N THR A 182 2.26 4.81 8.69
CA THR A 182 2.81 3.58 9.29
C THR A 182 1.67 2.64 9.68
N TYR A 183 1.47 1.59 8.89
CA TYR A 183 0.39 0.61 9.05
C TYR A 183 0.83 -0.61 9.84
N PHE A 184 -0.04 -1.07 10.74
CA PHE A 184 0.18 -2.29 11.51
C PHE A 184 -1.12 -2.84 12.06
N GLY A 185 -1.18 -4.16 12.28
CA GLY A 185 -2.38 -4.80 12.80
C GLY A 185 -2.55 -4.67 14.32
N ASP A 186 -3.72 -5.07 14.80
CA ASP A 186 -4.02 -5.20 16.22
C ASP A 186 -2.99 -6.09 16.96
N GLY A 187 -2.59 -7.23 16.37
CA GLY A 187 -1.55 -8.08 16.96
C GLY A 187 -0.20 -7.38 17.13
N ALA A 188 0.22 -6.59 16.14
CA ALA A 188 1.49 -5.86 16.17
C ALA A 188 1.49 -4.74 17.20
N SER A 189 0.32 -4.17 17.52
CA SER A 189 0.16 -3.09 18.50
C SER A 189 0.58 -3.46 19.93
N ASN A 190 0.77 -4.76 20.21
CA ASN A 190 1.19 -5.26 21.51
C ASN A 190 2.73 -5.45 21.63
N GLN A 191 3.49 -5.15 20.59
CA GLN A 191 4.96 -5.28 20.61
C GLN A 191 5.62 -4.12 21.35
N GLY A 192 6.66 -4.39 22.14
CA GLY A 192 7.38 -3.37 22.94
C GLY A 192 7.92 -2.21 22.10
N GLN A 193 8.50 -2.53 20.94
CA GLN A 193 9.04 -1.54 20.00
C GLN A 193 8.00 -0.53 19.48
N VAL A 194 6.69 -0.84 19.53
CA VAL A 194 5.63 0.10 19.17
C VAL A 194 5.53 1.22 20.21
N TYR A 195 5.63 0.89 21.50
CA TYR A 195 5.59 1.87 22.58
C TYR A 195 6.85 2.74 22.60
N GLU A 196 8.02 2.13 22.36
CA GLU A 196 9.26 2.87 22.18
C GLU A 196 9.15 3.86 21.01
N SER A 197 8.57 3.43 19.88
CA SER A 197 8.32 4.28 18.71
C SER A 197 7.42 5.47 19.04
N PHE A 198 6.32 5.26 19.77
CA PHE A 198 5.42 6.33 20.20
C PHE A 198 6.14 7.37 21.07
N ASN A 199 6.90 6.91 22.06
CA ASN A 199 7.67 7.81 22.92
C ASN A 199 8.62 8.70 22.11
N MET A 200 9.38 8.11 21.18
CA MET A 200 10.34 8.83 20.36
C MET A 200 9.65 9.77 19.37
N ALA A 201 8.56 9.34 18.75
CA ALA A 201 7.80 10.15 17.81
C ALA A 201 7.19 11.39 18.46
N GLU A 202 6.61 11.27 19.65
CA GLU A 202 6.10 12.41 20.39
C GLU A 202 7.23 13.34 20.85
N LEU A 203 8.27 12.78 21.49
CA LEU A 203 9.41 13.54 22.01
C LEU A 203 10.03 14.42 20.93
N TRP A 204 10.09 13.90 19.71
CA TRP A 204 10.65 14.58 18.55
C TRP A 204 9.58 15.16 17.62
N LYS A 205 8.30 15.23 18.00
CA LYS A 205 7.24 15.80 17.15
C LYS A 205 7.32 15.36 15.69
N LEU A 206 7.49 14.06 15.48
CA LEU A 206 7.71 13.50 14.15
C LEU A 206 6.44 13.53 13.29
N PRO A 207 6.56 13.75 11.97
CA PRO A 207 5.45 13.73 11.03
C PRO A 207 5.05 12.29 10.67
N VAL A 208 4.48 11.55 11.62
CA VAL A 208 4.03 10.16 11.45
C VAL A 208 2.56 9.98 11.81
N VAL A 209 1.83 9.23 10.99
CA VAL A 209 0.49 8.74 11.32
C VAL A 209 0.59 7.23 11.51
N TYR A 210 0.26 6.78 12.71
CA TYR A 210 0.21 5.37 13.08
C TYR A 210 -1.20 4.84 12.81
N ILE A 211 -1.31 3.91 11.85
CA ILE A 211 -2.59 3.41 11.33
C ILE A 211 -2.73 1.96 11.78
N ILE A 212 -3.61 1.76 12.74
CA ILE A 212 -3.88 0.46 13.33
C ILE A 212 -5.04 -0.18 12.57
N GLU A 213 -4.75 -1.24 11.82
CA GLU A 213 -5.77 -2.03 11.13
C GLU A 213 -6.33 -3.09 12.08
N ASN A 214 -7.37 -2.70 12.84
CA ASN A 214 -8.01 -3.60 13.78
C ASN A 214 -9.03 -4.48 13.05
N ASN A 215 -8.55 -5.62 12.55
CA ASN A 215 -9.38 -6.66 11.92
C ASN A 215 -9.86 -7.74 12.91
N ARG A 216 -9.81 -7.45 14.21
CA ARG A 216 -10.24 -8.27 15.35
C ARG A 216 -9.35 -9.48 15.70
N TYR A 217 -8.41 -9.88 14.85
CA TYR A 217 -7.68 -11.14 15.01
C TYR A 217 -6.20 -11.09 14.61
N ALA A 218 -5.33 -11.29 15.60
CA ALA A 218 -3.92 -11.61 15.42
C ALA A 218 -3.74 -13.10 15.16
N MET A 219 -3.65 -13.50 13.88
CA MET A 219 -3.81 -14.88 13.44
C MET A 219 -5.14 -15.45 13.96
N GLY A 220 -5.12 -16.28 15.01
CA GLY A 220 -6.31 -16.81 15.68
C GLY A 220 -6.60 -16.25 17.08
N THR A 221 -5.84 -15.27 17.53
CA THR A 221 -6.03 -14.63 18.84
C THR A 221 -6.92 -13.40 18.69
N ALA A 222 -8.10 -13.44 19.29
CA ALA A 222 -9.02 -12.30 19.29
C ALA A 222 -8.48 -11.14 20.15
N VAL A 223 -8.76 -9.90 19.75
CA VAL A 223 -8.33 -8.68 20.48
C VAL A 223 -8.71 -8.71 21.96
N THR A 224 -9.93 -9.13 22.28
CA THR A 224 -10.45 -9.23 23.66
C THR A 224 -9.70 -10.22 24.54
N ARG A 225 -8.92 -11.13 23.93
CA ARG A 225 -8.09 -12.11 24.63
C ARG A 225 -6.62 -11.69 24.76
N ALA A 226 -6.20 -10.67 24.00
CA ALA A 226 -4.80 -10.25 23.90
C ALA A 226 -4.53 -8.83 24.39
N SER A 227 -5.56 -8.06 24.73
CA SER A 227 -5.40 -6.64 25.08
C SER A 227 -6.35 -6.24 26.20
N ALA A 228 -5.78 -5.69 27.27
CA ALA A 228 -6.55 -5.16 28.40
C ALA A 228 -7.31 -3.88 28.06
N GLN A 229 -6.73 -3.06 27.18
CA GLN A 229 -7.42 -1.93 26.54
C GLN A 229 -7.70 -2.33 25.09
N THR A 230 -8.98 -2.47 24.75
CA THR A 230 -9.44 -2.91 23.41
C THR A 230 -9.72 -1.75 22.46
N ASP A 231 -9.77 -0.53 22.96
CA ASP A 231 -9.76 0.70 22.16
C ASP A 231 -8.30 1.10 21.88
N PHE A 232 -7.82 0.78 20.67
CA PHE A 232 -6.42 0.95 20.31
C PHE A 232 -6.11 2.40 19.90
N SER A 233 -7.12 3.22 19.60
CA SER A 233 -6.94 4.66 19.42
C SER A 233 -6.34 5.33 20.67
N ARG A 234 -6.56 4.73 21.85
CA ARG A 234 -6.04 5.20 23.14
C ARG A 234 -4.62 4.75 23.46
N ARG A 235 -3.95 3.97 22.60
CA ARG A 235 -2.58 3.47 22.86
C ARG A 235 -1.55 4.60 23.00
N GLY A 236 -1.85 5.77 22.43
CA GLY A 236 -1.01 6.96 22.48
C GLY A 236 -1.13 7.80 23.77
N VAL A 237 -2.12 7.55 24.62
CA VAL A 237 -2.48 8.45 25.73
C VAL A 237 -1.33 8.68 26.71
N SER A 238 -0.57 7.64 27.06
CA SER A 238 0.59 7.76 27.97
C SER A 238 1.74 8.58 27.37
N PHE A 239 1.71 8.83 26.07
CA PHE A 239 2.71 9.59 25.32
C PHE A 239 2.13 10.88 24.74
N ASN A 240 0.95 11.35 25.20
CA ASN A 240 0.29 12.56 24.67
C ASN A 240 -0.02 12.52 23.16
N ILE A 241 -0.08 11.33 22.55
CA ILE A 241 -0.41 11.19 21.13
C ILE A 241 -1.94 11.12 20.99
N PRO A 242 -2.57 12.05 20.26
CA PRO A 242 -4.00 11.97 20.00
C PRO A 242 -4.33 10.77 19.10
N GLY A 243 -5.51 10.21 19.29
CA GLY A 243 -6.03 9.19 18.40
C GLY A 243 -7.55 9.12 18.39
N GLU A 244 -8.08 8.55 17.31
CA GLU A 244 -9.51 8.33 17.12
C GLU A 244 -9.79 6.96 16.47
N GLN A 245 -10.96 6.40 16.77
CA GLN A 245 -11.49 5.23 16.07
C GLN A 245 -12.19 5.68 14.79
N VAL A 246 -11.96 4.96 13.70
CA VAL A 246 -12.52 5.25 12.39
C VAL A 246 -13.23 4.00 11.89
N ASP A 247 -14.40 4.17 11.28
CA ASP A 247 -15.01 3.10 10.50
C ASP A 247 -14.11 2.82 9.28
N GLY A 248 -13.30 1.76 9.39
CA GLY A 248 -12.36 1.34 8.35
C GLY A 248 -13.03 0.68 7.16
N MET A 249 -14.35 0.45 7.22
CA MET A 249 -15.14 -0.07 6.10
C MET A 249 -15.75 1.06 5.24
N ASP A 250 -15.80 2.29 5.74
CA ASP A 250 -16.25 3.46 4.96
C ASP A 250 -15.09 4.33 4.48
N VAL A 251 -14.78 4.23 3.18
CA VAL A 251 -13.71 5.01 2.54
C VAL A 251 -13.85 6.53 2.75
N ARG A 252 -15.08 7.06 2.92
CA ARG A 252 -15.30 8.48 3.22
C ARG A 252 -14.81 8.85 4.62
N ALA A 253 -15.14 8.02 5.60
CA ALA A 253 -14.70 8.18 6.98
C ALA A 253 -13.17 8.07 7.09
N VAL A 254 -12.59 7.08 6.40
CA VAL A 254 -11.14 6.88 6.32
C VAL A 254 -10.45 8.11 5.72
N ARG A 255 -10.90 8.61 4.55
CA ARG A 255 -10.30 9.79 3.91
C ARG A 255 -10.39 11.03 4.82
N ALA A 256 -11.53 11.25 5.46
CA ALA A 256 -11.72 12.40 6.35
C ALA A 256 -10.79 12.33 7.57
N ALA A 257 -10.68 11.17 8.23
CA ALA A 257 -9.78 10.98 9.36
C ALA A 257 -8.30 11.05 8.93
N GLY A 258 -7.97 10.46 7.77
CA GLY A 258 -6.65 10.55 7.17
C GLY A 258 -6.22 11.98 6.91
N ALA A 259 -7.10 12.81 6.33
CA ALA A 259 -6.82 14.22 6.05
C ALA A 259 -6.51 15.01 7.34
N ARG A 260 -7.29 14.78 8.41
CA ARG A 260 -7.03 15.37 9.73
C ARG A 260 -5.68 14.95 10.30
N ALA A 261 -5.42 13.65 10.37
CA ALA A 261 -4.20 13.10 10.97
C ALA A 261 -2.94 13.53 10.19
N ILE A 262 -2.99 13.46 8.85
CA ILE A 262 -1.89 13.89 7.98
C ILE A 262 -1.64 15.39 8.13
N SER A 263 -2.69 16.21 8.15
CA SER A 263 -2.57 17.65 8.38
C SER A 263 -1.98 17.96 9.76
N PHE A 264 -2.42 17.27 10.81
CA PHE A 264 -1.87 17.40 12.15
C PHE A 264 -0.36 17.12 12.19
N ALA A 265 0.05 15.97 11.65
CA ALA A 265 1.43 15.53 11.62
C ALA A 265 2.31 16.46 10.78
N ARG A 266 1.83 16.83 9.58
CA ARG A 266 2.57 17.71 8.66
C ARG A 266 2.78 19.11 9.22
N ASN A 267 1.82 19.64 9.99
CA ASN A 267 1.92 20.95 10.62
C ASN A 267 2.78 20.94 11.90
N GLY A 268 3.60 19.90 12.10
CA GLY A 268 4.57 19.84 13.20
C GLY A 268 3.96 19.62 14.58
N LYS A 269 2.68 19.22 14.67
CA LYS A 269 2.02 18.96 15.95
C LYS A 269 2.41 17.61 16.58
N GLY A 270 3.17 16.80 15.83
CA GLY A 270 3.66 15.50 16.25
C GLY A 270 2.86 14.34 15.67
N PRO A 271 3.02 13.12 16.22
CA PRO A 271 2.35 11.93 15.71
C PRO A 271 0.83 11.96 15.93
N TYR A 272 0.13 11.09 15.19
CA TYR A 272 -1.31 10.86 15.36
C TYR A 272 -1.63 9.36 15.21
N ILE A 273 -2.61 8.84 15.95
CA ILE A 273 -3.06 7.45 15.86
C ILE A 273 -4.45 7.38 15.21
N LEU A 274 -4.61 6.52 14.22
CA LEU A 274 -5.91 6.15 13.66
C LEU A 274 -6.15 4.66 13.89
N GLU A 275 -7.21 4.31 14.61
CA GLU A 275 -7.64 2.92 14.73
C GLU A 275 -8.75 2.62 13.73
N MET A 276 -8.38 1.95 12.64
CA MET A 276 -9.29 1.55 11.58
C MET A 276 -10.03 0.29 12.00
N GLN A 277 -11.30 0.43 12.36
CA GLN A 277 -12.19 -0.70 12.63
C GLN A 277 -12.52 -1.38 11.30
N THR A 278 -11.91 -2.53 11.03
CA THR A 278 -12.06 -3.24 9.75
C THR A 278 -12.24 -4.74 9.99
N TYR A 279 -12.23 -5.55 8.93
CA TYR A 279 -12.42 -6.99 9.05
C TYR A 279 -11.68 -7.77 7.96
N ARG A 280 -11.02 -8.87 8.35
CA ARG A 280 -10.30 -9.75 7.43
C ARG A 280 -11.20 -10.89 6.98
N TYR A 281 -11.66 -10.92 5.73
CA TYR A 281 -12.60 -11.96 5.26
C TYR A 281 -11.97 -13.34 5.05
N ARG A 282 -10.67 -13.39 4.77
CA ARG A 282 -9.91 -14.64 4.62
C ARG A 282 -9.19 -15.04 5.90
N GLY A 283 -8.73 -16.28 5.98
CA GLY A 283 -7.82 -16.72 7.04
C GLY A 283 -6.60 -15.81 7.17
N HIS A 284 -5.81 -16.01 8.22
CA HIS A 284 -4.60 -15.24 8.44
C HIS A 284 -3.71 -15.19 7.19
N SER A 285 -3.41 -16.37 6.67
CA SER A 285 -2.80 -16.64 5.36
C SER A 285 -3.71 -17.57 4.57
N MET A 286 -3.38 -17.82 3.30
CA MET A 286 -4.08 -18.80 2.46
C MET A 286 -4.02 -20.25 3.01
N SER A 287 -3.05 -20.56 3.88
CA SER A 287 -2.93 -21.85 4.55
C SER A 287 -3.69 -21.95 5.88
N ASP A 288 -4.23 -20.84 6.40
CA ASP A 288 -4.97 -20.82 7.67
C ASP A 288 -6.47 -21.14 7.46
N PRO A 289 -7.00 -22.24 8.04
CA PRO A 289 -8.40 -22.61 7.91
C PRO A 289 -9.37 -21.73 8.72
N ALA A 290 -8.89 -20.77 9.52
CA ALA A 290 -9.69 -19.78 10.25
C ALA A 290 -10.70 -20.36 11.27
N LYS A 291 -10.35 -21.45 11.97
CA LYS A 291 -11.23 -22.17 12.91
C LYS A 291 -11.59 -21.42 14.21
N TYR A 292 -11.06 -20.22 14.41
CA TYR A 292 -11.19 -19.41 15.64
C TYR A 292 -12.34 -18.39 15.59
N ARG A 293 -13.14 -18.39 14.51
CA ARG A 293 -14.30 -17.53 14.30
C ARG A 293 -15.36 -18.26 13.48
N SER A 294 -16.61 -17.85 13.60
CA SER A 294 -17.72 -18.54 12.93
C SER A 294 -17.86 -18.11 11.47
N LYS A 295 -18.47 -18.95 10.64
CA LYS A 295 -18.76 -18.58 9.25
C LYS A 295 -19.83 -17.49 9.21
N GLU A 296 -20.75 -17.54 10.16
CA GLU A 296 -21.86 -16.60 10.33
C GLU A 296 -21.35 -15.19 10.66
N GLU A 297 -20.33 -15.07 11.51
CA GLU A 297 -19.68 -13.78 11.81
C GLU A 297 -19.09 -13.14 10.54
N VAL A 298 -18.31 -13.92 9.77
CA VAL A 298 -17.68 -13.44 8.53
C VAL A 298 -18.74 -13.08 7.49
N GLN A 299 -19.77 -13.92 7.33
CA GLN A 299 -20.83 -13.68 6.36
C GLN A 299 -21.63 -12.43 6.71
N LYS A 300 -21.99 -12.26 7.98
CA LYS A 300 -22.67 -11.06 8.46
C LYS A 300 -21.86 -9.79 8.17
N MET A 301 -20.57 -9.80 8.48
CA MET A 301 -19.68 -8.67 8.17
C MET A 301 -19.60 -8.36 6.67
N ARG A 302 -19.71 -9.38 5.81
CA ARG A 302 -19.66 -9.20 4.36
C ARG A 302 -20.98 -8.67 3.79
N GLU A 303 -22.11 -9.15 4.29
CA GLU A 303 -23.43 -8.74 3.83
C GLU A 303 -23.80 -7.34 4.30
N GLU A 304 -23.44 -6.99 5.54
CA GLU A 304 -23.87 -5.74 6.16
C GLU A 304 -22.85 -4.61 5.98
N HIS A 305 -21.56 -4.92 5.81
CA HIS A 305 -20.46 -3.95 5.92
C HIS A 305 -19.37 -4.06 4.85
N ASP A 306 -19.55 -4.80 3.74
CA ASP A 306 -18.52 -4.82 2.68
C ASP A 306 -18.30 -3.43 2.09
N CYS A 307 -17.07 -2.94 2.20
CA CYS A 307 -16.70 -1.58 1.83
C CYS A 307 -16.94 -1.27 0.34
N ILE A 308 -16.83 -2.25 -0.55
CA ILE A 308 -17.06 -2.07 -1.98
C ILE A 308 -18.57 -1.98 -2.25
N GLU A 309 -19.37 -2.82 -1.61
CA GLU A 309 -20.83 -2.79 -1.75
C GLU A 309 -21.45 -1.52 -1.17
N MET A 310 -20.91 -1.01 -0.06
CA MET A 310 -21.31 0.29 0.51
C MET A 310 -21.11 1.43 -0.51
N VAL A 311 -19.96 1.45 -1.20
CA VAL A 311 -19.67 2.46 -2.23
C VAL A 311 -20.54 2.25 -3.47
N ARG A 312 -20.70 1.00 -3.91
CA ARG A 312 -21.57 0.63 -5.03
C ARG A 312 -23.00 1.11 -4.82
N LYS A 313 -23.54 0.91 -3.61
CA LYS A 313 -24.87 1.38 -3.23
C LYS A 313 -24.98 2.90 -3.33
N ARG A 314 -24.01 3.65 -2.81
CA ARG A 314 -24.00 5.13 -2.93
C ARG A 314 -23.90 5.59 -4.39
N LEU A 315 -23.11 4.92 -5.21
CA LEU A 315 -23.00 5.22 -6.65
C LEU A 315 -24.35 5.06 -7.37
N LEU A 316 -25.07 3.97 -7.11
CA LEU A 316 -26.39 3.71 -7.71
C LEU A 316 -27.49 4.62 -7.15
N GLU A 317 -27.58 4.72 -5.83
CA GLU A 317 -28.72 5.34 -5.15
C GLU A 317 -28.57 6.86 -5.02
N THR A 318 -27.37 7.35 -4.66
CA THR A 318 -27.11 8.78 -4.44
C THR A 318 -26.67 9.47 -5.72
N TRP A 319 -25.66 8.91 -6.40
CA TRP A 319 -25.05 9.54 -7.57
C TRP A 319 -25.69 9.15 -8.91
N LYS A 320 -26.67 8.24 -8.87
CA LYS A 320 -27.43 7.76 -10.04
C LYS A 320 -26.51 7.27 -11.17
N VAL A 321 -25.37 6.68 -10.81
CA VAL A 321 -24.47 6.03 -11.77
C VAL A 321 -25.19 4.80 -12.34
N PRO A 322 -25.24 4.63 -13.66
CA PRO A 322 -25.87 3.44 -14.25
C PRO A 322 -25.15 2.16 -13.84
N GLU A 323 -25.92 1.11 -13.60
CA GLU A 323 -25.42 -0.23 -13.29
C GLU A 323 -24.40 -0.72 -14.33
N ASP A 324 -24.62 -0.42 -15.61
CA ASP A 324 -23.74 -0.84 -16.70
C ASP A 324 -22.37 -0.14 -16.67
N GLU A 325 -22.28 1.07 -16.13
CA GLU A 325 -20.99 1.76 -15.90
C GLU A 325 -20.18 1.05 -14.82
N LEU A 326 -20.83 0.57 -13.75
CA LEU A 326 -20.18 -0.18 -12.67
C LEU A 326 -19.73 -1.58 -13.13
N LYS A 327 -20.54 -2.24 -13.97
CA LYS A 327 -20.15 -3.51 -14.61
C LYS A 327 -18.98 -3.34 -15.55
N ALA A 328 -18.95 -2.26 -16.34
CA ALA A 328 -17.83 -1.95 -17.22
C ALA A 328 -16.54 -1.70 -16.42
N ALA A 329 -16.64 -1.04 -15.25
CA ALA A 329 -15.50 -0.86 -14.36
C ALA A 329 -14.96 -2.19 -13.80
N ASP A 330 -15.82 -3.09 -13.30
CA ASP A 330 -15.38 -4.44 -12.84
C ASP A 330 -14.77 -5.25 -14.01
N ALA A 331 -15.36 -5.20 -15.21
CA ALA A 331 -14.82 -5.87 -16.38
C ALA A 331 -13.40 -5.39 -16.73
N LYS A 332 -13.17 -4.08 -16.74
CA LYS A 332 -11.85 -3.49 -16.99
C LYS A 332 -10.83 -3.86 -15.91
N VAL A 333 -11.23 -3.87 -14.64
CA VAL A 333 -10.38 -4.32 -13.53
C VAL A 333 -9.99 -5.79 -13.70
N ARG A 334 -10.94 -6.65 -14.07
CA ARG A 334 -10.67 -8.08 -14.32
C ARG A 334 -9.70 -8.28 -15.47
N GLU A 335 -9.80 -7.48 -16.52
CA GLU A 335 -8.85 -7.48 -17.63
C GLU A 335 -7.42 -7.18 -17.14
N ILE A 336 -7.23 -6.09 -16.39
CA ILE A 336 -5.94 -5.71 -15.80
C ILE A 336 -5.36 -6.85 -14.94
N VAL A 337 -6.20 -7.44 -14.07
CA VAL A 337 -5.77 -8.52 -13.16
C VAL A 337 -5.44 -9.81 -13.91
N ASN A 338 -6.21 -10.15 -14.94
CA ASN A 338 -5.94 -11.32 -15.77
C ASN A 338 -4.66 -11.14 -16.59
N GLU A 339 -4.43 -9.95 -17.14
CA GLU A 339 -3.19 -9.61 -17.84
C GLU A 339 -1.98 -9.71 -16.90
N ALA A 340 -2.11 -9.22 -15.66
CA ALA A 340 -1.06 -9.36 -14.63
C ALA A 340 -0.77 -10.83 -14.29
N ALA A 341 -1.80 -11.66 -14.16
CA ALA A 341 -1.67 -13.09 -13.91
C ALA A 341 -1.05 -13.84 -15.09
N GLU A 342 -1.43 -13.50 -16.33
CA GLU A 342 -0.85 -14.09 -17.53
C GLU A 342 0.62 -13.69 -17.69
N PHE A 343 0.93 -12.40 -17.50
CA PHE A 343 2.30 -11.91 -17.49
C PHE A 343 3.17 -12.67 -16.48
N ALA A 344 2.72 -12.78 -15.23
CA ALA A 344 3.47 -13.42 -14.16
C ALA A 344 3.63 -14.96 -14.34
N GLN A 345 2.76 -15.61 -15.12
CA GLN A 345 2.90 -17.03 -15.44
C GLN A 345 3.92 -17.29 -16.56
N HIS A 346 4.13 -16.32 -17.45
CA HIS A 346 5.06 -16.42 -18.57
C HIS A 346 6.40 -15.66 -18.36
N ASP A 347 6.46 -14.76 -17.37
CA ASP A 347 7.70 -14.09 -16.97
C ASP A 347 8.67 -15.15 -16.40
N PRO A 348 9.94 -15.21 -16.87
CA PRO A 348 10.86 -16.22 -16.42
C PRO A 348 11.25 -16.03 -14.94
N GLU A 349 11.67 -17.14 -14.34
CA GLU A 349 12.28 -17.13 -13.02
C GLU A 349 13.58 -16.30 -13.01
N PRO A 350 13.98 -15.75 -11.86
CA PRO A 350 15.28 -15.14 -11.69
C PRO A 350 16.40 -16.12 -12.03
N ASP A 351 17.49 -15.62 -12.64
CA ASP A 351 18.69 -16.43 -12.81
C ASP A 351 19.21 -16.86 -11.42
N PRO A 352 19.64 -18.12 -11.21
CA PRO A 352 20.19 -18.56 -9.93
C PRO A 352 21.32 -17.68 -9.37
N ALA A 353 22.04 -16.95 -10.22
CA ALA A 353 23.05 -15.97 -9.80
C ALA A 353 22.48 -14.82 -8.94
N GLU A 354 21.18 -14.50 -9.06
CA GLU A 354 20.49 -13.48 -8.23
C GLU A 354 20.50 -13.83 -6.73
N LEU A 355 20.76 -15.08 -6.34
CA LEU A 355 20.93 -15.46 -4.94
C LEU A 355 22.12 -14.76 -4.27
N TRP A 356 23.12 -14.36 -5.06
CA TRP A 356 24.37 -13.76 -4.56
C TRP A 356 24.40 -12.24 -4.73
N THR A 357 23.33 -11.64 -5.26
CA THR A 357 23.21 -10.19 -5.48
C THR A 357 22.51 -9.51 -4.31
N ASP A 358 22.81 -8.23 -4.09
CA ASP A 358 22.15 -7.37 -3.10
C ASP A 358 22.28 -7.83 -1.62
N VAL A 359 23.23 -8.72 -1.31
CA VAL A 359 23.56 -9.16 0.07
C VAL A 359 24.41 -8.12 0.79
N LEU A 360 25.28 -7.44 0.05
CA LEU A 360 26.16 -6.36 0.50
C LEU A 360 26.08 -5.20 -0.51
N VAL A 361 26.47 -4.01 -0.07
CA VAL A 361 26.55 -2.79 -0.91
C VAL A 361 27.84 -2.79 -1.73
#